data_AF-A0A956MCF3-F1
#
_entry.id   AF-A0A956MCF3-F1
#
_cell.length_a   1.000
_cell.length_b   1.000
_cell.length_c   1.000
_cell.angle_alpha   90.00
_cell.angle_beta   90.00
_cell.angle_gamma   90.00
#
_symmetry.space_group_name_H-M   'P 1'
#
loop_
_entity.id
_entity.type
_entity.pdbx_description
1 polymer ?
#
loop_
_entity_poly.entity_id
_entity_poly.type
_entity_poly.pdbx_seq_one_letter_code
_entity_poly.pdbx_strand_id
1 'polypeptide(L)'
;MNNTLLKTLPIWTAAQTRKSKGRGRSVDNLSQHGINKLRELILELAVRGKLVPQDPNDEPAAVLLEKIAAEKKRLIKEGKIKKQKPLPDIGEDERPFDLRKGGIWCRLGDITNYGITDKAEPNSVNNNTWVLELEDIEKVTSRLLQKIMYSKRQFRSSKNYFKTGDVLYGKLRPYLDKVLVADEDGVCTTEIIPIRGYCEILPEFLRLLLKTPFFISYANDSTHGMNLPRLGTEKARMALVPIFPLAEQQRIVAKVDELMALCDQLEQQHSAHTGTHATLVRTLLGTLTSAGSATELANAWQRLAPHFNTLFTTEDSIDQLKQTILQLAVMGKLVPQNPADEPASELLKKIAAEKKRLVKNEKIKKQKPLPEIGEDEKSFDLPRGWEFVRLGNLSTRIGSGSTPRGGRAVYKDSGIIFLRSQNVWNHGLELDDVAYISEKTHAKMAN
;
A
#
# COMPACT_ATOMS: atom_id res chain seq x y z
N MET A 1 4.73 31.29 -6.11
CA MET A 1 4.39 29.99 -5.47
C MET A 1 4.54 28.80 -6.41
N ASN A 2 4.10 28.84 -7.67
CA ASN A 2 4.28 27.73 -8.65
C ASN A 2 5.72 27.21 -8.74
N ASN A 3 6.72 28.09 -8.84
CA ASN A 3 8.11 27.67 -8.93
C ASN A 3 8.68 27.10 -7.63
N THR A 4 8.06 27.35 -6.47
CA THR A 4 8.60 26.92 -5.17
C THR A 4 8.17 25.49 -4.84
N LEU A 5 6.91 25.13 -5.08
CA LEU A 5 6.44 23.75 -4.90
C LEU A 5 7.15 22.77 -5.85
N LEU A 6 7.28 23.15 -7.13
CA LEU A 6 8.01 22.36 -8.12
C LEU A 6 9.49 22.21 -7.74
N LYS A 7 10.13 23.24 -7.16
CA LYS A 7 11.51 23.13 -6.67
C LYS A 7 11.68 22.20 -5.47
N THR A 8 10.62 21.91 -4.72
CA THR A 8 10.64 20.95 -3.60
C THR A 8 10.36 19.51 -4.02
N LEU A 9 10.08 19.24 -5.30
CA LEU A 9 9.80 17.91 -5.83
C LEU A 9 10.83 16.83 -5.42
N PRO A 10 12.15 17.09 -5.44
CA PRO A 10 13.14 16.11 -4.99
C PRO A 10 13.02 15.74 -3.50
N ILE A 11 12.49 16.63 -2.66
CA ILE A 11 12.30 16.39 -1.22
C ILE A 11 11.13 15.42 -1.01
N TRP A 12 10.06 15.57 -1.80
CA TRP A 12 8.90 14.69 -1.73
C TRP A 12 9.19 13.28 -2.25
N THR A 13 10.02 13.13 -3.27
CA THR A 13 10.40 11.80 -3.78
C THR A 13 11.44 11.09 -2.90
N ALA A 14 12.21 11.83 -2.10
CA ALA A 14 13.22 11.29 -1.17
C ALA A 14 12.69 11.04 0.26
N ALA A 15 11.50 11.55 0.61
CA ALA A 15 10.96 11.45 1.96
C ALA A 15 10.62 10.00 2.34
N GLN A 16 11.40 9.42 3.27
CA GLN A 16 11.16 8.09 3.83
C GLN A 16 10.59 8.17 5.26
N THR A 17 9.66 7.29 5.59
CA THR A 17 9.20 7.14 6.98
C THR A 17 10.19 6.29 7.80
N ARG A 18 10.42 6.64 9.08
CA ARG A 18 11.12 5.76 10.02
C ARG A 18 10.30 4.48 10.20
N LYS A 19 10.91 3.30 9.98
CA LYS A 19 10.28 2.00 10.24
C LYS A 19 9.78 1.95 11.69
N SER A 20 8.49 1.63 11.90
CA SER A 20 8.06 1.03 13.15
C SER A 20 8.55 -0.43 13.18
N LYS A 21 8.96 -0.92 14.35
CA LYS A 21 9.42 -2.31 14.55
C LYS A 21 8.27 -3.28 14.23
N GLY A 22 8.16 -3.72 12.98
CA GLY A 22 7.12 -4.63 12.51
C GLY A 22 7.53 -5.29 11.20
N ARG A 23 7.21 -6.58 11.05
CA ARG A 23 7.57 -7.44 9.91
C ARG A 23 7.23 -6.79 8.56
N GLY A 24 8.25 -6.70 7.70
CA GLY A 24 8.14 -6.67 6.24
C GLY A 24 7.15 -5.66 5.65
N ARG A 25 7.58 -4.40 5.50
CA ARG A 25 6.97 -3.48 4.53
C ARG A 25 7.93 -3.35 3.35
N SER A 26 7.46 -3.65 2.13
CA SER A 26 8.28 -3.50 0.92
C SER A 26 8.72 -2.04 0.72
N VAL A 27 9.89 -1.86 0.12
CA VAL A 27 10.48 -0.54 -0.21
C VAL A 27 9.55 0.28 -1.11
N ASP A 28 8.72 -0.36 -1.94
CA ASP A 28 7.71 0.30 -2.80
C ASP A 28 6.72 1.19 -2.04
N ASN A 29 6.44 0.88 -0.76
CA ASN A 29 5.51 1.68 0.06
C ASN A 29 6.14 2.95 0.67
N LEU A 30 7.47 3.11 0.63
CA LEU A 30 8.17 4.21 1.31
C LEU A 30 8.27 5.47 0.44
N SER A 31 8.51 5.35 -0.86
CA SER A 31 8.56 6.48 -1.80
C SER A 31 7.18 7.03 -2.14
N GLN A 32 6.15 6.18 -2.09
CA GLN A 32 4.76 6.58 -2.26
C GLN A 32 4.29 7.55 -1.15
N HIS A 33 4.93 7.54 0.03
CA HIS A 33 4.55 8.39 1.16
C HIS A 33 4.70 9.89 0.85
N GLY A 34 5.85 10.31 0.33
CA GLY A 34 6.09 11.73 0.08
C GLY A 34 5.27 12.27 -1.09
N ILE A 35 5.04 11.48 -2.14
CA ILE A 35 4.11 11.84 -3.22
C ILE A 35 2.68 11.97 -2.68
N ASN A 36 2.23 11.06 -1.81
CA ASN A 36 0.92 11.17 -1.17
C ASN A 36 0.79 12.44 -0.32
N LYS A 37 1.83 12.82 0.43
CA LYS A 37 1.85 14.09 1.17
C LYS A 37 1.83 15.32 0.28
N LEU A 38 2.48 15.26 -0.89
CA LEU A 38 2.38 16.32 -1.89
C LEU A 38 0.94 16.47 -2.41
N ARG A 39 0.23 15.36 -2.67
CA ARG A 39 -1.19 15.39 -3.07
C ARG A 39 -2.08 16.03 -2.01
N GLU A 40 -1.90 15.67 -0.74
CA GLU A 40 -2.62 16.29 0.39
C GLU A 40 -2.37 17.80 0.44
N LEU A 41 -1.11 18.22 0.30
CA LEU A 41 -0.73 19.64 0.31
C LEU A 41 -1.33 20.42 -0.87
N ILE A 42 -1.36 19.83 -2.08
CA ILE A 42 -1.98 20.45 -3.25
C ILE A 42 -3.47 20.73 -2.98
N LEU A 43 -4.19 19.75 -2.43
CA LEU A 43 -5.61 19.92 -2.08
C LEU A 43 -5.81 20.97 -0.98
N GLU A 44 -4.95 20.99 0.05
CA GLU A 44 -5.02 22.00 1.11
C GLU A 44 -4.78 23.42 0.59
N LEU A 45 -3.81 23.60 -0.33
CA LEU A 45 -3.53 24.89 -0.95
C LEU A 45 -4.65 25.33 -1.91
N ALA A 46 -5.27 24.40 -2.62
CA ALA A 46 -6.40 24.66 -3.50
C ALA A 46 -7.57 25.30 -2.72
N VAL A 47 -8.01 24.64 -1.66
CA VAL A 47 -9.19 25.08 -0.88
C VAL A 47 -8.93 26.28 0.02
N ARG A 48 -7.66 26.64 0.23
CA ARG A 48 -7.25 27.89 0.90
C ARG A 48 -7.18 29.10 -0.05
N GLY A 49 -7.37 28.90 -1.35
CA GLY A 49 -7.16 29.95 -2.36
C GLY A 49 -5.69 30.35 -2.51
N LYS A 50 -4.76 29.44 -2.17
CA LYS A 50 -3.31 29.66 -2.21
C LYS A 50 -2.62 29.00 -3.40
N LEU A 51 -3.36 28.19 -4.18
CA LEU A 51 -2.79 27.43 -5.30
C LEU A 51 -2.65 28.27 -6.58
N VAL A 52 -3.57 29.20 -6.84
CA VAL A 52 -3.60 30.01 -8.06
C VAL A 52 -3.53 31.51 -7.74
N PRO A 53 -3.08 32.36 -8.70
CA PRO A 53 -3.21 33.80 -8.57
C PRO A 53 -4.68 34.23 -8.48
N GLN A 54 -4.94 35.28 -7.70
CA GLN A 54 -6.25 35.92 -7.60
C GLN A 54 -6.39 36.97 -8.68
N ASP A 55 -7.55 37.03 -9.33
CA ASP A 55 -7.86 38.10 -10.28
C ASP A 55 -8.77 39.12 -9.58
N PRO A 56 -8.35 40.39 -9.43
CA PRO A 56 -9.19 41.42 -8.83
C PRO A 56 -10.48 41.70 -9.62
N ASN A 57 -10.57 41.25 -10.88
CA ASN A 57 -11.78 41.36 -11.70
C ASN A 57 -12.75 40.19 -11.53
N ASP A 58 -12.38 39.15 -10.77
CA ASP A 58 -13.32 38.07 -10.47
C ASP A 58 -14.50 38.62 -9.66
N GLU A 59 -15.70 38.14 -9.97
CA GLU A 59 -16.88 38.43 -9.16
C GLU A 59 -16.64 37.97 -7.71
N PRO A 60 -16.90 38.80 -6.69
CA PRO A 60 -16.70 38.39 -5.30
C PRO A 60 -17.54 37.15 -4.94
N ALA A 61 -16.98 36.21 -4.16
CA ALA A 61 -17.70 35.01 -3.74
C ALA A 61 -19.00 35.29 -2.95
N ALA A 62 -19.15 36.49 -2.37
CA ALA A 62 -20.38 36.93 -1.73
C ALA A 62 -21.55 37.00 -2.72
N VAL A 63 -21.30 37.50 -3.94
CA VAL A 63 -22.31 37.59 -5.00
C VAL A 63 -22.73 36.19 -5.45
N LEU A 64 -21.78 35.26 -5.56
CA LEU A 64 -22.07 33.85 -5.83
C LEU A 64 -22.97 33.23 -4.74
N LEU A 65 -22.71 33.51 -3.47
CA LEU A 65 -23.57 33.05 -2.37
C LEU A 65 -24.98 33.63 -2.43
N GLU A 66 -25.12 34.90 -2.83
CA GLU A 66 -26.42 35.53 -3.05
C GLU A 66 -27.19 34.85 -4.21
N LYS A 67 -26.51 34.57 -5.34
CA LYS A 67 -27.08 33.82 -6.47
C LYS A 67 -27.54 32.43 -6.04
N ILE A 68 -26.71 31.70 -5.29
CA ILE A 68 -27.03 30.38 -4.73
C ILE A 68 -28.27 30.45 -3.84
N ALA A 69 -28.33 31.44 -2.94
CA ALA A 69 -29.48 31.62 -2.05
C ALA A 69 -30.77 31.94 -2.83
N ALA A 70 -30.68 32.77 -3.87
CA ALA A 70 -31.80 33.08 -4.77
C ALA A 70 -32.28 31.84 -5.54
N GLU A 71 -31.35 31.06 -6.09
CA GLU A 71 -31.66 29.82 -6.82
C GLU A 71 -32.29 28.77 -5.90
N LYS A 72 -31.76 28.59 -4.69
CA LYS A 72 -32.35 27.72 -3.68
C LYS A 72 -33.78 28.14 -3.34
N LYS A 73 -34.06 29.44 -3.18
CA LYS A 73 -35.42 29.96 -2.95
C LYS A 73 -36.33 29.68 -4.16
N ARG A 74 -35.83 29.84 -5.38
CA ARG A 74 -36.59 29.53 -6.61
C ARG A 74 -36.96 28.05 -6.68
N LEU A 75 -36.01 27.15 -6.43
CA LEU A 75 -36.25 25.70 -6.44
C LEU A 75 -37.26 25.25 -5.36
N ILE A 76 -37.27 25.91 -4.20
CA ILE A 76 -38.28 25.68 -3.16
C ILE A 76 -39.67 26.14 -3.64
N LYS A 77 -39.75 27.33 -4.25
CA LYS A 77 -41.01 27.88 -4.77
C LYS A 77 -41.60 27.01 -5.90
N GLU A 78 -40.74 26.43 -6.74
CA GLU A 78 -41.13 25.49 -7.80
C GLU A 78 -41.47 24.09 -7.30
N GLY A 79 -41.33 23.81 -6.00
CA GLY A 79 -41.60 22.49 -5.42
C GLY A 79 -40.57 21.42 -5.77
N LYS A 80 -39.47 21.78 -6.43
CA LYS A 80 -38.38 20.85 -6.81
C LYS A 80 -37.58 20.37 -5.61
N ILE A 81 -37.49 21.19 -4.55
CA ILE A 81 -36.88 20.81 -3.28
C ILE A 81 -37.77 21.24 -2.11
N LYS A 82 -37.74 20.45 -1.01
CA LYS A 82 -38.44 20.81 0.22
C LYS A 82 -37.70 21.90 0.98
N LYS A 83 -38.43 22.79 1.66
CA LYS A 83 -37.85 23.78 2.57
C LYS A 83 -37.12 23.07 3.71
N GLN A 84 -35.82 23.29 3.81
CA GLN A 84 -34.99 22.77 4.89
C GLN A 84 -34.92 23.75 6.06
N LYS A 85 -34.59 23.23 7.26
CA LYS A 85 -34.27 24.09 8.41
C LYS A 85 -33.07 24.99 8.07
N PRO A 86 -33.12 26.29 8.42
CA PRO A 86 -31.97 27.18 8.34
C PRO A 86 -30.78 26.59 9.09
N LEU A 87 -29.58 26.79 8.56
CA LEU A 87 -28.34 26.43 9.21
C LEU A 87 -27.87 27.60 10.08
N PRO A 88 -27.14 27.35 11.19
CA PRO A 88 -26.62 28.40 12.02
C PRO A 88 -25.57 29.22 11.27
N ASP A 89 -25.46 30.49 11.65
CA ASP A 89 -24.38 31.37 11.21
C ASP A 89 -23.01 30.77 11.58
N ILE A 90 -21.96 31.25 10.92
CA ILE A 90 -20.60 30.73 11.08
C ILE A 90 -19.85 31.66 12.02
N GLY A 91 -19.51 31.17 13.22
CA GLY A 91 -18.63 31.87 14.16
C GLY A 91 -17.22 32.03 13.59
N GLU A 92 -16.48 33.04 14.07
CA GLU A 92 -15.08 33.22 13.66
C GLU A 92 -14.17 32.08 14.17
N ASP A 93 -14.49 31.55 15.35
CA ASP A 93 -13.81 30.45 16.03
C ASP A 93 -14.06 29.08 15.37
N GLU A 94 -15.14 28.95 14.60
CA GLU A 94 -15.41 27.71 13.85
C GLU A 94 -14.53 27.55 12.60
N ARG A 95 -13.91 28.64 12.11
CA ARG A 95 -13.17 28.65 10.85
C ARG A 95 -11.87 27.82 11.00
N PRO A 96 -11.70 26.71 10.26
CA PRO A 96 -10.54 25.84 10.44
C PRO A 96 -9.19 26.49 10.11
N PHE A 97 -9.21 27.48 9.22
CA PHE A 97 -8.05 28.23 8.77
C PHE A 97 -8.46 29.51 8.03
N ASP A 98 -7.50 30.42 7.87
CA ASP A 98 -7.67 31.63 7.08
C ASP A 98 -7.72 31.35 5.57
N LEU A 99 -8.76 31.87 4.94
CA LEU A 99 -8.88 31.92 3.49
C LEU A 99 -8.12 33.13 2.95
N ARG A 100 -7.56 32.98 1.75
CA ARG A 100 -7.01 34.12 1.03
C ARG A 100 -8.16 35.03 0.55
N LYS A 101 -7.85 36.31 0.32
CA LYS A 101 -8.84 37.34 -0.07
C LYS A 101 -9.73 36.86 -1.22
N GLY A 102 -11.06 36.89 -1.07
CA GLY A 102 -11.99 36.43 -2.10
C GLY A 102 -12.65 35.08 -1.81
N GLY A 103 -12.06 34.25 -0.95
CA GLY A 103 -12.73 33.05 -0.43
C GLY A 103 -13.68 33.39 0.73
N ILE A 104 -14.83 32.70 0.79
CA ILE A 104 -15.80 32.84 1.90
C ILE A 104 -16.13 31.46 2.47
N TRP A 105 -16.22 31.35 3.79
CA TRP A 105 -16.74 30.15 4.43
C TRP A 105 -18.26 30.10 4.34
N CYS A 106 -18.80 28.94 3.96
CA CYS A 106 -20.23 28.67 3.94
C CYS A 106 -20.50 27.25 4.46
N ARG A 107 -21.77 26.92 4.72
CA ARG A 107 -22.15 25.55 5.09
C ARG A 107 -22.45 24.74 3.83
N LEU A 108 -22.02 23.48 3.77
CA LEU A 108 -22.24 22.61 2.62
C LEU A 108 -23.73 22.51 2.23
N GLY A 109 -24.64 22.51 3.21
CA GLY A 109 -26.09 22.48 2.97
C GLY A 109 -26.70 23.79 2.47
N ASP A 110 -25.96 24.91 2.48
CA ASP A 110 -26.41 26.16 1.87
C ASP A 110 -26.14 26.19 0.38
N ILE A 111 -25.07 25.52 -0.05
CA ILE A 111 -24.59 25.55 -1.42
C ILE A 111 -24.94 24.30 -2.23
N THR A 112 -25.36 23.21 -1.59
CA THR A 112 -25.69 21.93 -2.27
C THR A 112 -27.03 21.34 -1.85
N ASN A 113 -27.53 20.40 -2.65
CA ASN A 113 -28.68 19.56 -2.33
C ASN A 113 -28.39 18.43 -1.31
N TYR A 114 -27.29 18.46 -0.54
CA TYR A 114 -26.87 17.32 0.28
C TYR A 114 -28.02 16.72 1.11
N GLY A 115 -28.26 15.42 0.93
CA GLY A 115 -29.31 14.67 1.60
C GLY A 115 -30.70 14.77 0.96
N ILE A 116 -30.83 15.48 -0.16
CA ILE A 116 -32.01 15.47 -1.04
C ILE A 116 -31.66 14.67 -2.28
N THR A 117 -32.26 13.49 -2.42
CA THR A 117 -31.98 12.59 -3.55
C THR A 117 -33.25 11.85 -3.93
N ASP A 118 -33.51 11.76 -5.24
CA ASP A 118 -34.59 10.94 -5.78
C ASP A 118 -34.26 9.46 -5.60
N LYS A 119 -35.30 8.68 -5.28
CA LYS A 119 -35.17 7.23 -5.10
C LYS A 119 -35.56 6.51 -6.37
N ALA A 120 -34.77 5.49 -6.70
CA ALA A 120 -35.06 4.55 -7.77
C ALA A 120 -35.42 3.19 -7.17
N GLU A 121 -36.59 2.69 -7.51
CA GLU A 121 -37.02 1.32 -7.23
C GLU A 121 -36.64 0.40 -8.40
N PRO A 122 -36.54 -0.93 -8.21
CA PRO A 122 -36.11 -1.85 -9.26
C PRO A 122 -36.94 -1.80 -10.56
N ASN A 123 -38.23 -1.43 -10.46
CA ASN A 123 -39.15 -1.27 -11.58
C ASN A 123 -39.05 0.10 -12.28
N SER A 124 -38.27 1.04 -11.76
CA SER A 124 -38.09 2.39 -12.30
C SER A 124 -36.82 2.54 -13.16
N VAL A 125 -36.04 1.47 -13.31
CA VAL A 125 -34.78 1.44 -14.08
C VAL A 125 -34.87 0.45 -15.24
N ASN A 126 -33.98 0.60 -16.22
CA ASN A 126 -33.90 -0.28 -17.39
C ASN A 126 -32.57 -1.06 -17.43
N ASN A 127 -32.45 -2.03 -18.34
CA ASN A 127 -31.28 -2.90 -18.46
C ASN A 127 -29.94 -2.17 -18.71
N ASN A 128 -29.98 -0.93 -19.21
CA ASN A 128 -28.83 -0.09 -19.51
C ASN A 128 -28.57 0.96 -18.43
N THR A 129 -29.30 0.94 -17.32
CA THR A 129 -29.07 1.86 -16.21
C THR A 129 -27.79 1.46 -15.49
N TRP A 130 -26.85 2.40 -15.33
CA TRP A 130 -25.64 2.18 -14.54
C TRP A 130 -25.99 1.99 -13.06
N VAL A 131 -25.50 0.90 -12.45
CA VAL A 131 -25.67 0.58 -11.04
C VAL A 131 -24.31 0.65 -10.33
N LEU A 132 -24.11 1.72 -9.56
CA LEU A 132 -22.87 1.99 -8.84
C LEU A 132 -22.93 1.54 -7.37
N GLU A 133 -21.98 0.71 -6.96
CA GLU A 133 -21.79 0.29 -5.58
C GLU A 133 -20.48 0.85 -5.01
N LEU A 134 -20.30 0.78 -3.69
CA LEU A 134 -19.08 1.29 -3.05
C LEU A 134 -17.83 0.53 -3.50
N GLU A 135 -17.92 -0.78 -3.76
CA GLU A 135 -16.80 -1.60 -4.22
C GLU A 135 -16.29 -1.23 -5.62
N ASP A 136 -17.09 -0.52 -6.41
CA ASP A 136 -16.68 -0.09 -7.75
C ASP A 136 -15.82 1.17 -7.72
N ILE A 137 -15.70 1.83 -6.55
CA ILE A 137 -14.89 3.02 -6.37
C ILE A 137 -13.65 2.64 -5.54
N GLU A 138 -12.48 2.86 -6.11
CA GLU A 138 -11.20 2.66 -5.42
C GLU A 138 -11.06 3.66 -4.27
N LYS A 139 -10.58 3.18 -3.11
CA LYS A 139 -10.35 4.04 -1.94
C LYS A 139 -9.26 5.08 -2.25
N VAL A 140 -9.37 6.29 -1.69
CA VAL A 140 -8.40 7.40 -1.80
C VAL A 140 -8.29 8.00 -3.20
N THR A 141 -7.96 7.21 -4.22
CA THR A 141 -7.89 7.71 -5.62
C THR A 141 -9.28 8.09 -6.14
N SER A 142 -10.32 7.44 -5.61
CA SER A 142 -11.70 7.51 -6.10
C SER A 142 -11.83 7.17 -7.58
N ARG A 143 -10.91 6.35 -8.12
CA ARG A 143 -11.00 5.86 -9.49
C ARG A 143 -12.17 4.89 -9.61
N LEU A 144 -12.94 5.03 -10.69
CA LEU A 144 -13.94 4.03 -11.05
C LEU A 144 -13.22 2.76 -11.52
N LEU A 145 -13.45 1.65 -10.82
CA LEU A 145 -12.87 0.34 -11.13
C LEU A 145 -13.65 -0.38 -12.23
N GLN A 146 -14.97 -0.19 -12.24
CA GLN A 146 -15.85 -0.82 -13.21
C GLN A 146 -17.18 -0.06 -13.32
N LYS A 147 -17.77 -0.08 -14.51
CA LYS A 147 -19.10 0.45 -14.80
C LYS A 147 -20.03 -0.72 -15.13
N ILE A 148 -20.96 -1.04 -14.23
CA ILE A 148 -21.84 -2.21 -14.35
C ILE A 148 -23.29 -1.76 -14.57
N MET A 149 -23.96 -2.36 -15.55
CA MET A 149 -25.36 -2.07 -15.88
C MET A 149 -26.33 -2.95 -15.09
N TYR A 150 -27.56 -2.48 -14.92
CA TYR A 150 -28.63 -3.20 -14.23
C TYR A 150 -28.88 -4.61 -14.77
N SER A 151 -28.74 -4.81 -16.09
CA SER A 151 -28.79 -6.15 -16.72
C SER A 151 -27.82 -7.17 -16.13
N LYS A 152 -26.69 -6.72 -15.57
CA LYS A 152 -25.67 -7.55 -14.91
C LYS A 152 -25.71 -7.46 -13.39
N ARG A 153 -26.23 -6.35 -12.83
CA ARG A 153 -26.35 -6.12 -11.38
C ARG A 153 -27.74 -5.59 -11.06
N GLN A 154 -28.67 -6.52 -10.89
CA GLN A 154 -30.01 -6.22 -10.40
C GLN A 154 -29.97 -5.94 -8.90
N PHE A 155 -30.86 -5.07 -8.43
CA PHE A 155 -31.02 -4.79 -7.01
C PHE A 155 -32.50 -4.94 -6.61
N ARG A 156 -32.75 -5.22 -5.33
CA ARG A 156 -34.10 -5.42 -4.78
C ARG A 156 -34.57 -4.25 -3.90
N SER A 157 -33.64 -3.50 -3.34
CA SER A 157 -33.92 -2.36 -2.46
C SER A 157 -33.71 -1.04 -3.18
N SER A 158 -34.36 0.01 -2.69
CA SER A 158 -34.26 1.34 -3.27
C SER A 158 -32.82 1.84 -3.35
N LYS A 159 -32.52 2.53 -4.45
CA LYS A 159 -31.23 3.16 -4.75
C LYS A 159 -31.39 4.68 -4.85
N ASN A 160 -30.29 5.39 -4.83
CA ASN A 160 -30.23 6.83 -5.05
C ASN A 160 -30.02 7.10 -6.55
N TYR A 161 -30.92 7.86 -7.17
CA TYR A 161 -30.72 8.30 -8.56
C TYR A 161 -29.67 9.41 -8.61
N PHE A 162 -28.83 9.39 -9.64
CA PHE A 162 -27.87 10.45 -9.93
C PHE A 162 -27.86 10.78 -11.42
N LYS A 163 -27.47 12.01 -11.74
CA LYS A 163 -27.28 12.47 -13.11
C LYS A 163 -25.81 12.74 -13.40
N THR A 164 -25.50 12.78 -14.68
CA THR A 164 -24.25 13.31 -15.21
C THR A 164 -23.93 14.67 -14.58
N GLY A 165 -22.70 14.82 -14.08
CA GLY A 165 -22.24 16.00 -13.35
C GLY A 165 -22.54 16.00 -11.85
N ASP A 166 -23.25 15.01 -11.30
CA ASP A 166 -23.40 14.88 -9.84
C ASP A 166 -22.11 14.38 -9.20
N VAL A 167 -21.76 14.94 -8.03
CA VAL A 167 -20.66 14.45 -7.20
C VAL A 167 -21.19 13.33 -6.31
N LEU A 168 -20.67 12.12 -6.49
CA LEU A 168 -21.07 10.91 -5.79
C LEU A 168 -20.16 10.69 -4.58
N TYR A 169 -20.67 10.97 -3.38
CA TYR A 169 -19.92 10.91 -2.12
C TYR A 169 -20.28 9.66 -1.31
N GLY A 170 -19.30 8.79 -1.03
CA GLY A 170 -19.46 7.65 -0.13
C GLY A 170 -19.52 8.08 1.33
N LYS A 171 -20.72 8.10 1.94
CA LYS A 171 -20.89 8.52 3.34
C LYS A 171 -20.50 7.43 4.36
N LEU A 172 -20.43 6.17 3.94
CA LEU A 172 -20.01 5.05 4.77
C LEU A 172 -18.49 4.99 4.83
N ARG A 173 -17.93 5.00 6.04
CA ARG A 173 -16.49 5.02 6.31
C ARG A 173 -15.79 6.15 5.54
N PRO A 174 -16.04 7.43 5.89
CA PRO A 174 -15.52 8.57 5.15
C PRO A 174 -14.00 8.56 4.92
N TYR A 175 -13.22 7.96 5.84
CA TYR A 175 -11.78 7.73 5.67
C TYR A 175 -11.38 6.89 4.44
N LEU A 176 -12.32 6.20 3.78
CA LEU A 176 -12.05 5.51 2.51
C LEU A 176 -11.97 6.48 1.32
N ASP A 177 -12.40 7.73 1.49
CA ASP A 177 -12.24 8.81 0.52
C ASP A 177 -12.68 8.41 -0.90
N LYS A 178 -13.98 8.13 -1.01
CA LYS A 178 -14.65 7.70 -2.25
C LYS A 178 -15.55 8.82 -2.74
N VAL A 179 -15.03 9.62 -3.67
CA VAL A 179 -15.71 10.78 -4.25
C VAL A 179 -15.50 10.83 -5.76
N LEU A 180 -16.57 10.62 -6.54
CA LEU A 180 -16.54 10.60 -8.00
C LEU A 180 -17.39 11.75 -8.56
N VAL A 181 -17.07 12.25 -9.76
CA VAL A 181 -18.04 13.01 -10.58
C VAL A 181 -18.66 12.04 -11.58
N ALA A 182 -19.99 11.97 -11.64
CA ALA A 182 -20.69 11.11 -12.58
C ALA A 182 -20.52 11.62 -14.02
N ASP A 183 -20.09 10.74 -14.92
CA ASP A 183 -19.96 11.02 -16.36
C ASP A 183 -21.21 10.60 -17.16
N GLU A 184 -22.11 9.84 -16.54
CA GLU A 184 -23.37 9.37 -17.09
C GLU A 184 -24.45 9.32 -16.00
N ASP A 185 -25.71 9.23 -16.39
CA ASP A 185 -26.84 9.04 -15.48
C ASP A 185 -26.89 7.60 -14.93
N GLY A 186 -27.40 7.42 -13.71
CA GLY A 186 -27.47 6.11 -13.12
C GLY A 186 -28.10 6.07 -11.74
N VAL A 187 -27.91 4.94 -11.07
CA VAL A 187 -28.34 4.72 -9.67
C VAL A 187 -27.19 4.20 -8.85
N CYS A 188 -27.08 4.66 -7.60
CA CYS A 188 -26.05 4.24 -6.68
C CYS A 188 -26.65 3.70 -5.39
N THR A 189 -25.86 2.92 -4.65
CA THR A 189 -26.26 2.50 -3.30
C THR A 189 -26.63 3.67 -2.41
N THR A 190 -27.51 3.46 -1.43
CA THR A 190 -27.93 4.51 -0.49
C THR A 190 -26.83 4.98 0.45
N GLU A 191 -25.69 4.27 0.44
CA GLU A 191 -24.43 4.65 1.10
C GLU A 191 -23.56 5.61 0.26
N ILE A 192 -23.97 5.90 -0.97
CA ILE A 192 -23.41 6.96 -1.82
C ILE A 192 -24.48 8.06 -1.93
N ILE A 193 -24.09 9.30 -1.67
CA ILE A 193 -24.97 10.47 -1.76
C ILE A 193 -24.59 11.24 -3.02
N PRO A 194 -25.50 11.36 -4.00
CA PRO A 194 -25.36 12.29 -5.12
C PRO A 194 -25.52 13.73 -4.65
N ILE A 195 -24.56 14.58 -4.97
CA ILE A 195 -24.48 15.97 -4.54
C ILE A 195 -24.34 16.87 -5.77
N ARG A 196 -25.15 17.90 -5.84
CA ARG A 196 -25.12 18.96 -6.85
C ARG A 196 -25.14 20.32 -6.16
N GLY A 197 -24.33 21.23 -6.67
CA GLY A 197 -24.41 22.64 -6.31
C GLY A 197 -25.71 23.28 -6.82
N TYR A 198 -26.27 24.24 -6.08
CA TYR A 198 -27.48 24.91 -6.54
C TYR A 198 -27.24 25.78 -7.78
N CYS A 199 -26.13 26.51 -7.84
CA CYS A 199 -25.78 27.38 -8.96
C CYS A 199 -24.27 27.62 -8.99
N GLU A 200 -23.64 27.64 -10.18
CA GLU A 200 -22.24 28.08 -10.39
C GLU A 200 -21.19 27.43 -9.45
N ILE A 201 -21.41 26.16 -9.09
CA ILE A 201 -20.42 25.33 -8.38
C ILE A 201 -20.00 24.21 -9.32
N LEU A 202 -18.72 24.19 -9.67
CA LEU A 202 -18.19 23.14 -10.53
C LEU A 202 -18.20 21.80 -9.79
N PRO A 203 -18.72 20.72 -10.40
CA PRO A 203 -18.67 19.37 -9.81
C PRO A 203 -17.25 18.94 -9.43
N GLU A 204 -16.26 19.28 -10.26
CA GLU A 204 -14.86 18.96 -10.05
C GLU A 204 -14.32 19.71 -8.83
N PHE A 205 -14.65 21.00 -8.68
CA PHE A 205 -14.28 21.79 -7.51
C PHE A 205 -14.93 21.23 -6.23
N LEU A 206 -16.22 20.91 -6.28
CA LEU A 206 -16.92 20.28 -5.16
C LEU A 206 -16.31 18.92 -4.80
N ARG A 207 -15.92 18.11 -5.79
CA ARG A 207 -15.17 16.88 -5.55
C ARG A 207 -13.85 17.16 -4.83
N LEU A 208 -13.07 18.17 -5.24
CA LEU A 208 -11.83 18.54 -4.57
C LEU A 208 -12.07 18.93 -3.10
N LEU A 209 -13.13 19.71 -2.81
CA LEU A 209 -13.52 20.09 -1.45
C LEU A 209 -13.74 18.87 -0.55
N LEU A 210 -14.56 17.91 -1.02
CA LEU A 210 -14.93 16.72 -0.26
C LEU A 210 -13.77 15.73 -0.05
N LYS A 211 -12.72 15.84 -0.87
CA LYS A 211 -11.50 15.01 -0.77
C LYS A 211 -10.39 15.63 0.08
N THR A 212 -10.59 16.84 0.61
CA THR A 212 -9.54 17.49 1.39
C THR A 212 -9.34 16.83 2.76
N PRO A 213 -8.10 16.84 3.30
CA PRO A 213 -7.85 16.28 4.63
C PRO A 213 -8.73 16.86 5.73
N PHE A 214 -9.02 18.17 5.69
CA PHE A 214 -9.86 18.82 6.71
C PHE A 214 -11.32 18.35 6.62
N PHE A 215 -11.88 18.20 5.41
CA PHE A 215 -13.24 17.68 5.25
C PHE A 215 -13.32 16.20 5.65
N ILE A 216 -12.33 15.39 5.26
CA ILE A 216 -12.26 13.98 5.66
C ILE A 216 -12.17 13.86 7.19
N SER A 217 -11.37 14.69 7.86
CA SER A 217 -11.32 14.71 9.34
C SER A 217 -12.69 15.03 9.93
N TYR A 218 -13.29 16.15 9.49
CA TYR A 218 -14.63 16.56 9.94
C TYR A 218 -15.65 15.43 9.75
N ALA A 219 -15.64 14.78 8.58
CA ALA A 219 -16.56 13.71 8.24
C ALA A 219 -16.40 12.52 9.17
N ASN A 220 -15.16 12.13 9.50
CA ASN A 220 -14.85 11.03 10.42
C ASN A 220 -15.24 11.35 11.87
N ASP A 221 -14.92 12.57 12.32
CA ASP A 221 -15.22 13.05 13.68
C ASP A 221 -16.72 13.22 13.91
N SER A 222 -17.47 13.44 12.83
CA SER A 222 -18.93 13.62 12.85
C SER A 222 -19.72 12.33 12.53
N THR A 223 -19.07 11.16 12.57
CA THR A 223 -19.76 9.90 12.27
C THR A 223 -20.58 9.36 13.44
N HIS A 224 -21.53 8.49 13.10
CA HIS A 224 -22.25 7.65 14.05
C HIS A 224 -22.18 6.17 13.62
N GLY A 225 -22.30 5.26 14.59
CA GLY A 225 -22.23 3.81 14.39
C GLY A 225 -20.83 3.23 14.58
N MET A 226 -20.68 2.30 15.54
CA MET A 226 -19.37 1.80 16.00
C MET A 226 -18.60 0.98 14.93
N ASN A 227 -19.28 0.08 14.20
CA ASN A 227 -18.63 -0.82 13.22
C ASN A 227 -18.71 -0.33 11.76
N LEU A 228 -19.67 0.55 11.47
CA LEU A 228 -19.97 1.08 10.14
C LEU A 228 -20.25 2.59 10.26
N PRO A 229 -19.20 3.39 10.53
CA PRO A 229 -19.35 4.82 10.79
C PRO A 229 -19.87 5.53 9.54
N ARG A 230 -20.89 6.37 9.71
CA ARG A 230 -21.52 7.14 8.62
C ARG A 230 -21.54 8.62 8.92
N LEU A 231 -21.26 9.44 7.92
CA LEU A 231 -21.55 10.87 7.98
C LEU A 231 -23.06 11.09 7.78
N GLY A 232 -23.75 11.47 8.87
CA GLY A 232 -25.20 11.75 8.84
C GLY A 232 -25.54 13.03 8.08
N THR A 233 -26.76 13.12 7.53
CA THR A 233 -27.21 14.26 6.71
C THR A 233 -27.14 15.60 7.42
N GLU A 234 -27.55 15.67 8.70
CA GLU A 234 -27.53 16.92 9.45
C GLU A 234 -26.10 17.42 9.66
N LYS A 235 -25.19 16.53 10.07
CA LYS A 235 -23.76 16.85 10.23
C LYS A 235 -23.14 17.27 8.90
N ALA A 236 -23.35 16.50 7.83
CA ALA A 236 -22.84 16.88 6.51
C ALA A 236 -23.31 18.26 6.06
N ARG A 237 -24.60 18.59 6.25
CA ARG A 237 -25.12 19.92 5.91
C ARG A 237 -24.45 21.05 6.70
N MET A 238 -24.04 20.79 7.95
CA MET A 238 -23.33 21.75 8.81
C MET A 238 -21.83 21.87 8.52
N ALA A 239 -21.26 21.01 7.67
CA ALA A 239 -19.85 21.05 7.32
C ALA A 239 -19.47 22.43 6.75
N LEU A 240 -18.40 23.02 7.29
CA LEU A 240 -17.83 24.24 6.74
C LEU A 240 -17.04 23.92 5.47
N VAL A 241 -17.30 24.66 4.41
CA VAL A 241 -16.58 24.56 3.14
C VAL A 241 -16.28 25.95 2.60
N PRO A 242 -15.09 26.18 2.02
CA PRO A 242 -14.78 27.43 1.36
C PRO A 242 -15.44 27.47 -0.03
N ILE A 243 -15.94 28.63 -0.39
CA ILE A 243 -16.42 28.94 -1.75
C ILE A 243 -15.58 30.07 -2.35
N PHE A 244 -15.34 29.97 -3.65
CA PHE A 244 -14.59 30.93 -4.46
C PHE A 244 -15.43 31.32 -5.68
N PRO A 245 -15.12 32.46 -6.33
CA PRO A 245 -15.74 32.85 -7.59
C PRO A 245 -15.65 31.74 -8.64
N LEU A 246 -16.63 31.64 -9.53
CA LEU A 246 -16.67 30.58 -10.55
C LEU A 246 -15.38 30.52 -11.37
N ALA A 247 -14.87 31.68 -11.81
CA ALA A 247 -13.62 31.76 -12.56
C ALA A 247 -12.41 31.25 -11.74
N GLU A 248 -12.36 31.52 -10.43
CA GLU A 248 -11.32 30.99 -9.56
C GLU A 248 -11.46 29.49 -9.34
N GLN A 249 -12.69 28.96 -9.20
CA GLN A 249 -12.95 27.51 -9.13
C GLN A 249 -12.37 26.81 -10.37
N GLN A 250 -12.60 27.35 -11.58
CA GLN A 250 -12.07 26.80 -12.83
C GLN A 250 -10.54 26.76 -12.83
N ARG A 251 -9.89 27.87 -12.42
CA ARG A 251 -8.42 27.94 -12.34
C ARG A 251 -7.87 26.95 -11.29
N ILE A 252 -8.53 26.81 -10.15
CA ILE A 252 -8.15 25.85 -9.10
C ILE A 252 -8.22 24.42 -9.65
N VAL A 253 -9.34 24.03 -10.26
CA VAL A 253 -9.52 22.68 -10.83
C VAL A 253 -8.43 22.37 -11.85
N ALA A 254 -8.25 23.25 -12.83
CA ALA A 254 -7.22 23.07 -13.86
C ALA A 254 -5.81 22.93 -13.26
N LYS A 255 -5.50 23.70 -12.21
CA LYS A 255 -4.18 23.64 -11.57
C LYS A 255 -3.99 22.40 -10.71
N VAL A 256 -5.04 21.93 -10.02
CA VAL A 256 -4.97 20.66 -9.28
C VAL A 256 -4.77 19.50 -10.25
N ASP A 257 -5.50 19.46 -11.35
CA ASP A 257 -5.37 18.40 -12.36
C ASP A 257 -3.95 18.35 -12.95
N GLU A 258 -3.39 19.51 -13.31
CA GLU A 258 -1.99 19.63 -13.77
C GLU A 258 -1.00 19.05 -12.76
N LEU A 259 -1.13 19.41 -11.48
CA LEU A 259 -0.20 18.99 -10.43
C LEU A 259 -0.40 17.52 -10.02
N MET A 260 -1.63 17.00 -10.07
CA MET A 260 -1.93 15.60 -9.81
C MET A 260 -1.38 14.71 -10.93
N ALA A 261 -1.49 15.12 -12.19
CA ALA A 261 -0.88 14.43 -13.32
C ALA A 261 0.65 14.38 -13.20
N LEU A 262 1.29 15.47 -12.73
CA LEU A 262 2.72 15.47 -12.46
C LEU A 262 3.08 14.50 -11.32
N CYS A 263 2.27 14.44 -10.26
CA CYS A 263 2.46 13.46 -9.19
C CYS A 263 2.36 12.01 -9.71
N ASP A 264 1.39 11.73 -10.60
CA ASP A 264 1.23 10.41 -11.23
C ASP A 264 2.46 10.05 -12.06
N GLN A 265 2.99 11.00 -12.84
CA GLN A 265 4.19 10.81 -13.64
C GLN A 265 5.42 10.49 -12.78
N LEU A 266 5.59 11.20 -11.66
CA LEU A 266 6.71 10.98 -10.73
C LEU A 266 6.65 9.60 -10.09
N GLU A 267 5.45 9.18 -9.70
CA GLU A 267 5.20 7.86 -9.12
C GLU A 267 5.52 6.73 -10.11
N GLN A 268 5.10 6.89 -11.37
CA GLN A 268 5.46 5.96 -12.45
C GLN A 268 6.97 5.93 -12.72
N GLN A 269 7.62 7.09 -12.82
CA GLN A 269 9.06 7.19 -13.04
C GLN A 269 9.87 6.52 -11.92
N HIS A 270 9.48 6.75 -10.66
CA HIS A 270 10.12 6.15 -9.52
C HIS A 270 9.95 4.62 -9.52
N SER A 271 8.74 4.14 -9.80
CA SER A 271 8.44 2.70 -9.86
C SER A 271 9.23 2.02 -10.97
N ALA A 272 9.30 2.64 -12.16
CA ALA A 272 10.09 2.15 -13.29
C ALA A 272 11.59 2.12 -12.95
N HIS A 273 12.14 3.19 -12.37
CA HIS A 273 13.54 3.25 -11.96
C HIS A 273 13.90 2.13 -10.98
N THR A 274 13.07 1.92 -9.94
CA THR A 274 13.27 0.84 -8.96
C THR A 274 13.21 -0.54 -9.62
N GLY A 275 12.25 -0.77 -10.53
CA GLY A 275 12.14 -2.03 -11.27
C GLY A 275 13.33 -2.30 -12.19
N THR A 276 13.81 -1.28 -12.91
CA THR A 276 15.02 -1.37 -13.74
C THR A 276 16.25 -1.64 -12.88
N HIS A 277 16.40 -0.95 -11.76
CA HIS A 277 17.50 -1.15 -10.82
C HIS A 277 17.53 -2.58 -10.27
N ALA A 278 16.39 -3.09 -9.81
CA ALA A 278 16.27 -4.46 -9.30
C ALA A 278 16.61 -5.50 -10.39
N THR A 279 16.18 -5.27 -11.63
CA THR A 279 16.51 -6.13 -12.76
C THR A 279 18.01 -6.11 -13.06
N LEU A 280 18.63 -4.93 -13.09
CA LEU A 280 20.07 -4.78 -13.29
C LEU A 280 20.88 -5.52 -12.23
N VAL A 281 20.54 -5.32 -10.94
CA VAL A 281 21.19 -6.01 -9.82
C VAL A 281 21.09 -7.53 -9.98
N ARG A 282 19.87 -8.05 -10.19
CA ARG A 282 19.64 -9.48 -10.37
C ARG A 282 20.43 -10.05 -11.55
N THR A 283 20.43 -9.36 -12.69
CA THR A 283 21.15 -9.81 -13.88
C THR A 283 22.66 -9.83 -13.63
N LEU A 284 23.22 -8.77 -13.05
CA LEU A 284 24.65 -8.71 -12.74
C LEU A 284 25.07 -9.81 -11.75
N LEU A 285 24.30 -10.02 -10.69
CA LEU A 285 24.54 -11.11 -9.74
C LEU A 285 24.41 -12.49 -10.40
N GLY A 286 23.43 -12.67 -11.30
CA GLY A 286 23.25 -13.88 -12.09
C GLY A 286 24.45 -14.20 -12.98
N THR A 287 25.12 -13.19 -13.56
CA THR A 287 26.34 -13.42 -14.35
C THR A 287 27.48 -14.01 -13.52
N LEU A 288 27.54 -13.73 -12.20
CA LEU A 288 28.53 -14.35 -11.32
C LEU A 288 28.24 -15.83 -11.12
N THR A 289 26.98 -16.20 -10.86
CA THR A 289 26.63 -17.60 -10.58
C THR A 289 26.68 -18.46 -11.83
N SER A 290 26.33 -17.90 -12.99
CA SER A 290 26.39 -18.59 -14.29
C SER A 290 27.79 -18.67 -14.92
N ALA A 291 28.81 -18.00 -14.37
CA ALA A 291 30.17 -18.04 -14.93
C ALA A 291 30.74 -19.47 -14.95
N GLY A 292 31.12 -19.99 -16.12
CA GLY A 292 31.62 -21.36 -16.28
C GLY A 292 33.10 -21.52 -15.91
N SER A 293 33.83 -20.41 -15.84
CA SER A 293 35.27 -20.41 -15.55
C SER A 293 35.68 -19.30 -14.57
N ALA A 294 36.85 -19.46 -13.95
CA ALA A 294 37.43 -18.43 -13.07
C ALA A 294 37.65 -17.10 -13.80
N THR A 295 38.02 -17.15 -15.08
CA THR A 295 38.20 -15.96 -15.93
C THR A 295 36.87 -15.24 -16.18
N GLU A 296 35.81 -15.98 -16.51
CA GLU A 296 34.47 -15.40 -16.67
C GLU A 296 33.96 -14.79 -15.36
N LEU A 297 34.18 -15.46 -14.24
CA LEU A 297 33.80 -14.96 -12.91
C LEU A 297 34.56 -13.67 -12.58
N ALA A 298 35.87 -13.63 -12.81
CA ALA A 298 36.70 -12.44 -12.60
C ALA A 298 36.23 -11.26 -13.47
N ASN A 299 35.92 -11.52 -14.75
CA ASN A 299 35.38 -10.51 -15.66
C ASN A 299 34.00 -9.98 -15.21
N ALA A 300 33.11 -10.87 -14.77
CA ALA A 300 31.80 -10.50 -14.23
C ALA A 300 31.95 -9.66 -12.95
N TRP A 301 32.85 -10.06 -12.05
CA TRP A 301 33.15 -9.31 -10.83
C TRP A 301 33.75 -7.93 -11.13
N GLN A 302 34.68 -7.84 -12.09
CA GLN A 302 35.31 -6.57 -12.49
C GLN A 302 34.29 -5.56 -13.04
N ARG A 303 33.20 -6.02 -13.68
CA ARG A 303 32.10 -5.15 -14.12
C ARG A 303 31.23 -4.66 -12.96
N LEU A 304 31.04 -5.48 -11.95
CA LEU A 304 30.14 -5.20 -10.82
C LEU A 304 30.82 -4.35 -9.73
N ALA A 305 32.05 -4.68 -9.36
CA ALA A 305 32.76 -4.13 -8.22
C ALA A 305 32.87 -2.58 -8.21
N PRO A 306 33.12 -1.89 -9.34
CA PRO A 306 33.19 -0.42 -9.34
C PRO A 306 31.87 0.27 -8.99
N HIS A 307 30.74 -0.41 -9.17
CA HIS A 307 29.41 0.16 -9.01
C HIS A 307 28.71 -0.28 -7.72
N PHE A 308 29.45 -0.85 -6.77
CA PHE A 308 28.90 -1.44 -5.55
C PHE A 308 28.03 -0.46 -4.75
N ASN A 309 28.51 0.77 -4.55
CA ASN A 309 27.80 1.82 -3.80
C ASN A 309 26.52 2.31 -4.49
N THR A 310 26.38 2.07 -5.79
CA THR A 310 25.19 2.45 -6.57
C THR A 310 24.20 1.28 -6.65
N LEU A 311 24.72 0.06 -6.82
CA LEU A 311 23.92 -1.16 -6.99
C LEU A 311 23.27 -1.62 -5.68
N PHE A 312 24.01 -1.57 -4.56
CA PHE A 312 23.59 -2.16 -3.29
C PHE A 312 23.16 -1.10 -2.27
N THR A 313 22.18 -0.28 -2.65
CA THR A 313 21.67 0.85 -1.85
C THR A 313 20.41 0.51 -1.05
N THR A 314 19.82 -0.66 -1.28
CA THR A 314 18.60 -1.12 -0.61
C THR A 314 18.81 -2.41 0.16
N GLU A 315 18.03 -2.64 1.21
CA GLU A 315 18.06 -3.88 2.00
C GLU A 315 17.88 -5.13 1.12
N ASP A 316 16.95 -5.07 0.17
CA ASP A 316 16.70 -6.16 -0.79
C ASP A 316 17.93 -6.44 -1.68
N SER A 317 18.54 -5.41 -2.25
CA SER A 317 19.75 -5.59 -3.07
C SER A 317 20.93 -6.16 -2.28
N ILE A 318 21.07 -5.78 -1.01
CA ILE A 318 22.08 -6.30 -0.09
C ILE A 318 21.81 -7.77 0.22
N ASP A 319 20.56 -8.15 0.46
CA ASP A 319 20.20 -9.54 0.72
C ASP A 319 20.40 -10.43 -0.51
N GLN A 320 20.07 -9.94 -1.71
CA GLN A 320 20.40 -10.64 -2.95
C GLN A 320 21.90 -10.88 -3.08
N LEU A 321 22.74 -9.87 -2.79
CA LEU A 321 24.19 -10.02 -2.81
C LEU A 321 24.68 -11.09 -1.81
N LYS A 322 24.18 -11.09 -0.57
CA LYS A 322 24.55 -12.11 0.43
C LYS A 322 24.22 -13.52 -0.07
N GLN A 323 23.03 -13.71 -0.65
CA GLN A 323 22.63 -15.00 -1.21
C GLN A 323 23.52 -15.42 -2.36
N THR A 324 23.88 -14.49 -3.26
CA THR A 324 24.83 -14.76 -4.35
C THR A 324 26.21 -15.17 -3.81
N ILE A 325 26.72 -14.49 -2.79
CA ILE A 325 28.00 -14.85 -2.16
C ILE A 325 27.93 -16.28 -1.59
N LEU A 326 26.86 -16.62 -0.86
CA LEU A 326 26.68 -17.98 -0.32
C LEU A 326 26.60 -19.03 -1.43
N GLN A 327 25.89 -18.72 -2.52
CA GLN A 327 25.78 -19.61 -3.67
C GLN A 327 27.16 -19.84 -4.33
N LEU A 328 27.93 -18.78 -4.56
CA LEU A 328 29.29 -18.90 -5.10
C LEU A 328 30.22 -19.71 -4.17
N ALA A 329 30.04 -19.60 -2.85
CA ALA A 329 30.80 -20.37 -1.87
C ALA A 329 30.55 -21.87 -2.02
N VAL A 330 29.28 -22.29 -2.08
CA VAL A 330 28.91 -23.72 -2.22
C VAL A 330 29.20 -24.29 -3.60
N MET A 331 29.29 -23.43 -4.62
CA MET A 331 29.78 -23.81 -5.96
C MET A 331 31.32 -23.90 -6.01
N GLY A 332 32.03 -23.57 -4.92
CA GLY A 332 33.49 -23.58 -4.86
C GLY A 332 34.16 -22.50 -5.73
N LYS A 333 33.44 -21.43 -6.07
CA LYS A 333 33.90 -20.37 -6.97
C LYS A 333 34.61 -19.21 -6.28
N LEU A 334 34.55 -19.12 -4.95
CA LEU A 334 35.12 -17.99 -4.19
C LEU A 334 36.62 -18.11 -3.92
N VAL A 335 37.22 -19.29 -4.09
CA VAL A 335 38.63 -19.55 -3.81
C VAL A 335 39.29 -20.40 -4.91
N PRO A 336 40.59 -20.21 -5.18
CA PRO A 336 41.33 -21.08 -6.09
C PRO A 336 41.31 -22.55 -5.64
N GLN A 337 41.22 -23.47 -6.61
CA GLN A 337 41.26 -24.91 -6.34
C GLN A 337 42.70 -25.41 -6.36
N ASN A 338 43.08 -26.24 -5.39
CA ASN A 338 44.39 -26.88 -5.32
C ASN A 338 44.29 -28.35 -5.76
N PRO A 339 44.90 -28.76 -6.90
CA PRO A 339 44.84 -30.14 -7.38
C PRO A 339 45.47 -31.19 -6.44
N ALA A 340 46.27 -30.76 -5.46
CA ALA A 340 46.88 -31.63 -4.46
C ALA A 340 45.97 -31.89 -3.25
N ASP A 341 44.83 -31.21 -3.14
CA ASP A 341 43.89 -31.45 -2.04
C ASP A 341 43.29 -32.86 -2.13
N GLU A 342 43.07 -33.48 -0.96
CA GLU A 342 42.41 -34.78 -0.87
C GLU A 342 40.98 -34.67 -1.44
N PRO A 343 40.59 -35.53 -2.40
CA PRO A 343 39.26 -35.45 -2.98
C PRO A 343 38.19 -35.80 -1.94
N ALA A 344 37.03 -35.17 -2.05
CA ALA A 344 35.89 -35.39 -1.17
C ALA A 344 35.47 -36.86 -1.10
N SER A 345 35.73 -37.66 -2.13
CA SER A 345 35.50 -39.10 -2.15
C SER A 345 36.23 -39.85 -1.03
N GLU A 346 37.45 -39.46 -0.65
CA GLU A 346 38.18 -40.05 0.48
C GLU A 346 37.57 -39.61 1.83
N LEU A 347 37.18 -38.34 1.94
CA LEU A 347 36.45 -37.86 3.12
C LEU A 347 35.12 -38.60 3.30
N LEU A 348 34.38 -38.84 2.21
CA LEU A 348 33.14 -39.60 2.24
C LEU A 348 33.36 -41.06 2.69
N LYS A 349 34.46 -41.70 2.29
CA LYS A 349 34.85 -43.03 2.81
C LYS A 349 35.09 -42.99 4.32
N LYS A 350 35.81 -41.97 4.82
CA LYS A 350 36.05 -41.76 6.27
C LYS A 350 34.74 -41.55 7.03
N ILE A 351 33.84 -40.72 6.51
CA ILE A 351 32.50 -40.48 7.08
C ILE A 351 31.68 -41.77 7.10
N ALA A 352 31.69 -42.56 6.02
CA ALA A 352 30.97 -43.83 5.96
C ALA A 352 31.51 -44.86 6.97
N ALA A 353 32.85 -44.93 7.15
CA ALA A 353 33.48 -45.78 8.14
C ALA A 353 33.11 -45.36 9.57
N GLU A 354 33.16 -44.05 9.86
CA GLU A 354 32.77 -43.52 11.17
C GLU A 354 31.28 -43.76 11.45
N LYS A 355 30.41 -43.57 10.45
CA LYS A 355 28.98 -43.86 10.56
C LYS A 355 28.73 -45.34 10.88
N LYS A 356 29.44 -46.27 10.23
CA LYS A 356 29.39 -47.71 10.55
C LYS A 356 29.83 -47.99 11.99
N ARG A 357 30.90 -47.32 12.46
CA ARG A 357 31.38 -47.43 13.84
C ARG A 357 30.34 -46.93 14.85
N LEU A 358 29.71 -45.78 14.59
CA LEU A 358 28.65 -45.22 15.44
C LEU A 358 27.40 -46.11 15.48
N VAL A 359 27.03 -46.76 14.37
CA VAL A 359 25.96 -47.77 14.35
C VAL A 359 26.33 -49.00 15.16
N LYS A 360 27.56 -49.52 15.00
CA LYS A 360 28.05 -50.69 15.76
C LYS A 360 28.07 -50.42 17.27
N ASN A 361 28.39 -49.20 17.67
CA ASN A 361 28.42 -48.76 19.07
C ASN A 361 27.06 -48.25 19.56
N GLU A 362 25.98 -48.47 18.82
CA GLU A 362 24.59 -48.09 19.15
C GLU A 362 24.37 -46.58 19.42
N LYS A 363 25.32 -45.72 19.03
CA LYS A 363 25.21 -44.26 19.19
C LYS A 363 24.23 -43.63 18.21
N ILE A 364 24.03 -44.27 17.05
CA ILE A 364 23.04 -43.87 16.05
C ILE A 364 22.32 -45.10 15.49
N LYS A 365 21.06 -44.93 15.09
CA LYS A 365 20.27 -46.00 14.47
C LYS A 365 20.74 -46.26 13.04
N LYS A 366 20.70 -47.52 12.60
CA LYS A 366 20.98 -47.89 11.21
C LYS A 366 19.93 -47.25 10.30
N GLN A 367 20.38 -46.39 9.38
CA GLN A 367 19.52 -45.73 8.42
C GLN A 367 19.36 -46.58 7.15
N LYS A 368 18.22 -46.42 6.46
CA LYS A 368 18.02 -47.02 5.14
C LYS A 368 18.99 -46.38 4.13
N PRO A 369 19.50 -47.14 3.14
CA PRO A 369 20.23 -46.56 2.02
C PRO A 369 19.40 -45.48 1.33
N LEU A 370 20.05 -44.38 0.94
CA LEU A 370 19.44 -43.31 0.18
C LEU A 370 19.61 -43.59 -1.32
N PRO A 371 18.68 -43.10 -2.17
CA PRO A 371 18.83 -43.19 -3.62
C PRO A 371 20.12 -42.52 -4.10
N GLU A 372 20.67 -43.06 -5.18
CA GLU A 372 21.73 -42.39 -5.95
C GLU A 372 21.25 -41.01 -6.42
N ILE A 373 22.21 -40.12 -6.71
CA ILE A 373 21.92 -38.78 -7.18
C ILE A 373 21.84 -38.83 -8.71
N GLY A 374 20.67 -38.55 -9.28
CA GLY A 374 20.48 -38.47 -10.72
C GLY A 374 21.20 -37.26 -11.34
N GLU A 375 21.50 -37.32 -12.64
CA GLU A 375 22.09 -36.17 -13.35
C GLU A 375 21.14 -34.95 -13.38
N ASP A 376 19.84 -35.19 -13.43
CA ASP A 376 18.79 -34.17 -13.37
C ASP A 376 18.70 -33.46 -12.01
N GLU A 377 19.23 -34.06 -10.94
CA GLU A 377 19.28 -33.47 -9.61
C GLU A 377 20.51 -32.55 -9.41
N LYS A 378 21.51 -32.61 -10.30
CA LYS A 378 22.73 -31.80 -10.20
C LYS A 378 22.46 -30.40 -10.75
N SER A 379 22.29 -29.44 -9.85
CA SER A 379 21.91 -28.07 -10.22
C SER A 379 23.06 -27.22 -10.78
N PHE A 380 24.31 -27.66 -10.68
CA PHE A 380 25.51 -26.96 -11.16
C PHE A 380 26.74 -27.88 -11.21
N ASP A 381 27.76 -27.46 -11.96
CA ASP A 381 29.05 -28.15 -12.02
C ASP A 381 29.87 -27.93 -10.75
N LEU A 382 30.45 -29.02 -10.25
CA LEU A 382 31.34 -28.99 -9.08
C LEU A 382 32.81 -28.86 -9.51
N PRO A 383 33.64 -28.21 -8.67
CA PRO A 383 35.08 -28.23 -8.86
C PRO A 383 35.66 -29.65 -8.84
N ARG A 384 36.84 -29.81 -9.43
CA ARG A 384 37.57 -31.09 -9.38
C ARG A 384 37.75 -31.55 -7.93
N GLY A 385 37.41 -32.80 -7.66
CA GLY A 385 37.54 -33.41 -6.34
C GLY A 385 36.37 -33.15 -5.39
N TRP A 386 35.38 -32.34 -5.77
CA TRP A 386 34.14 -32.16 -5.02
C TRP A 386 33.09 -33.19 -5.46
N GLU A 387 32.19 -33.55 -4.54
CA GLU A 387 31.18 -34.59 -4.77
C GLU A 387 29.82 -34.13 -4.28
N PHE A 388 28.77 -34.38 -5.06
CA PHE A 388 27.41 -34.28 -4.56
C PHE A 388 27.13 -35.43 -3.60
N VAL A 389 26.54 -35.12 -2.45
CA VAL A 389 26.21 -36.13 -1.45
C VAL A 389 24.87 -35.82 -0.80
N ARG A 390 24.06 -36.86 -0.56
CA ARG A 390 22.81 -36.72 0.19
C ARG A 390 23.12 -36.28 1.62
N LEU A 391 22.46 -35.24 2.11
CA LEU A 391 22.67 -34.70 3.46
C LEU A 391 22.57 -35.79 4.56
N GLY A 392 21.67 -36.77 4.40
CA GLY A 392 21.54 -37.90 5.33
C GLY A 392 22.81 -38.76 5.46
N ASN A 393 23.68 -38.79 4.45
CA ASN A 393 24.96 -39.49 4.52
C ASN A 393 26.00 -38.72 5.35
N LEU A 394 25.88 -37.39 5.44
CA LEU A 394 26.77 -36.53 6.23
C LEU A 394 26.30 -36.34 7.68
N SER A 395 25.00 -36.45 7.93
CA SER A 395 24.41 -36.18 9.24
C SER A 395 24.30 -37.42 10.13
N THR A 396 24.49 -37.25 11.43
CA THR A 396 24.18 -38.28 12.45
C THR A 396 22.69 -38.29 12.83
N ARG A 397 21.99 -37.16 12.65
CA ARG A 397 20.57 -37.00 12.98
C ARG A 397 19.87 -36.09 11.95
N ILE A 398 18.80 -36.59 11.36
CA ILE A 398 17.82 -35.81 10.59
C ILE A 398 16.44 -36.24 11.05
N GLY A 399 15.60 -35.29 11.42
CA GLY A 399 14.22 -35.54 11.85
C GLY A 399 13.52 -34.26 12.24
N SER A 400 12.22 -34.36 12.50
CA SER A 400 11.35 -33.21 12.79
C SER A 400 11.50 -32.65 14.21
N GLY A 401 12.48 -33.12 14.99
CA GLY A 401 12.59 -32.84 16.42
C GLY A 401 11.44 -33.42 17.24
N SER A 402 11.47 -33.17 18.55
CA SER A 402 10.39 -33.53 19.48
C SER A 402 9.80 -32.26 20.07
N THR A 403 8.47 -32.15 20.14
CA THR A 403 7.78 -31.05 20.83
C THR A 403 7.23 -31.57 22.17
N PRO A 404 7.44 -30.86 23.29
CA PRO A 404 6.89 -31.27 24.58
C PRO A 404 5.36 -31.30 24.55
N ARG A 405 4.77 -32.40 25.02
CA ARG A 405 3.30 -32.55 25.12
C ARG A 405 2.75 -31.64 26.23
N GLY A 406 1.76 -30.82 25.92
CA GLY A 406 1.13 -29.87 26.85
C GLY A 406 1.28 -28.39 26.47
N GLY A 407 1.95 -28.09 25.36
CA GLY A 407 2.06 -26.73 24.83
C GLY A 407 2.73 -25.78 25.81
N ARG A 408 2.19 -24.56 25.94
CA ARG A 408 2.76 -23.48 26.77
C ARG A 408 2.86 -23.84 28.27
N ALA A 409 1.97 -24.70 28.76
CA ALA A 409 1.94 -25.11 30.18
C ALA A 409 3.18 -25.90 30.62
N VAL A 410 3.97 -26.41 29.67
CA VAL A 410 5.19 -27.18 29.95
C VAL A 410 6.40 -26.28 30.11
N TYR A 411 6.34 -25.05 29.59
CA TYR A 411 7.44 -24.11 29.69
C TYR A 411 7.63 -23.63 31.13
N LYS A 412 8.89 -23.39 31.49
CA LYS A 412 9.35 -22.95 32.79
C LYS A 412 10.10 -21.64 32.66
N ASP A 413 10.24 -20.94 33.78
CA ASP A 413 11.01 -19.69 33.85
C ASP A 413 12.52 -19.94 33.77
N SER A 414 12.97 -21.17 34.07
CA SER A 414 14.37 -21.61 33.98
C SER A 414 14.47 -23.12 33.74
N GLY A 415 15.65 -23.60 33.30
CA GLY A 415 15.90 -25.02 33.02
C GLY A 415 16.70 -25.24 31.74
N ILE A 416 16.39 -26.31 31.01
CA ILE A 416 17.03 -26.61 29.72
C ILE A 416 16.41 -25.72 28.64
N ILE A 417 17.25 -25.04 27.87
CA ILE A 417 16.82 -24.20 26.75
C ILE A 417 16.08 -25.06 25.72
N PHE A 418 14.88 -24.65 25.36
CA PHE A 418 14.06 -25.24 24.31
C PHE A 418 13.84 -24.23 23.19
N LEU A 419 14.57 -24.43 22.09
CA LEU A 419 14.44 -23.64 20.87
C LEU A 419 13.15 -24.00 20.14
N ARG A 420 12.34 -23.00 19.84
CA ARG A 420 11.13 -23.10 19.01
C ARG A 420 11.44 -22.60 17.60
N SER A 421 10.56 -22.87 16.64
CA SER A 421 10.68 -22.32 15.28
C SER A 421 10.77 -20.79 15.26
N GLN A 422 10.11 -20.11 16.21
CA GLN A 422 10.20 -18.65 16.39
C GLN A 422 11.58 -18.13 16.83
N ASN A 423 12.48 -19.00 17.29
CA ASN A 423 13.84 -18.62 17.66
C ASN A 423 14.81 -18.76 16.48
N VAL A 424 14.38 -19.33 15.36
CA VAL A 424 15.22 -19.53 14.17
C VAL A 424 14.87 -18.46 13.14
N TRP A 425 15.83 -17.57 12.86
CA TRP A 425 15.68 -16.46 11.94
C TRP A 425 16.67 -16.56 10.80
N ASN A 426 16.43 -15.78 9.74
CA ASN A 426 17.29 -15.76 8.54
C ASN A 426 18.77 -15.43 8.84
N HIS A 427 19.06 -14.75 9.95
CA HIS A 427 20.40 -14.32 10.34
C HIS A 427 20.98 -15.11 11.52
N GLY A 428 20.27 -16.12 12.03
CA GLY A 428 20.74 -16.96 13.13
C GLY A 428 19.67 -17.34 14.15
N LEU A 429 20.13 -17.73 15.34
CA LEU A 429 19.26 -18.04 16.46
C LEU A 429 19.06 -16.79 17.33
N GLU A 430 17.81 -16.41 17.57
CA GLU A 430 17.45 -15.36 18.53
C GLU A 430 17.15 -15.98 19.89
N LEU A 431 17.97 -15.63 20.89
CA LEU A 431 17.94 -16.25 22.21
C LEU A 431 17.21 -15.42 23.28
N ASP A 432 16.70 -14.24 22.94
CA ASP A 432 16.04 -13.32 23.89
C ASP A 432 14.67 -13.83 24.38
N ASP A 433 13.97 -14.63 23.57
CA ASP A 433 12.67 -15.26 23.90
C ASP A 433 12.73 -16.79 23.77
N VAL A 434 13.70 -17.41 24.43
CA VAL A 434 13.76 -18.87 24.55
C VAL A 434 12.79 -19.38 25.62
N ALA A 435 12.24 -20.57 25.43
CA ALA A 435 11.51 -21.25 26.49
C ALA A 435 12.47 -22.16 27.24
N TYR A 436 12.17 -22.40 28.51
CA TYR A 436 12.86 -23.42 29.27
C TYR A 436 11.92 -24.61 29.51
N ILE A 437 12.49 -25.80 29.56
CA ILE A 437 11.80 -27.02 29.96
C ILE A 437 12.56 -27.70 31.10
N SER A 438 11.84 -28.46 31.92
CA SER A 438 12.48 -29.23 33.00
C SER A 438 13.37 -30.34 32.43
N GLU A 439 14.40 -30.75 33.17
CA GLU A 439 15.23 -31.92 32.83
C GLU A 439 14.39 -33.18 32.62
N LYS A 440 13.36 -33.39 33.45
CA LYS A 440 12.42 -34.51 33.31
C LYS A 440 11.69 -34.48 31.96
N THR A 441 11.28 -33.30 31.50
CA THR A 441 10.65 -33.13 30.18
C THR A 441 11.66 -33.40 29.07
N HIS A 442 12.86 -32.83 29.17
CA HIS A 442 13.94 -33.04 28.20
C HIS A 442 14.32 -34.52 28.06
N ALA A 443 14.49 -35.23 29.18
CA ALA A 443 14.81 -36.65 29.20
C ALA A 443 13.73 -37.51 28.53
N LYS A 444 12.44 -37.16 28.69
CA LYS A 444 11.33 -37.83 28.00
C LYS A 444 11.30 -37.59 26.48
N MET A 445 11.97 -36.55 26.01
CA MET A 445 12.03 -36.17 24.60
C MET A 445 13.27 -36.72 23.88
N ALA A 446 14.26 -37.21 24.65
CA ALA A 446 15.44 -37.87 24.12
C ALA A 446 15.05 -39.25 23.55
N ASN A 447 15.05 -39.34 22.21
CA ASN A 447 14.79 -40.56 21.43
C ASN A 447 16.05 -41.06 20.72
#